data_AF-A0A3E0GXZ4-F1
#
_entry.id   AF-A0A3E0GXZ4-F1
#
_cell.length_a   1.000
_cell.length_b   1.000
_cell.length_c   1.000
_cell.angle_alpha   90.00
_cell.angle_beta   90.00
_cell.angle_gamma   90.00
#
_symmetry.space_group_name_H-M   'P 1'
#
loop_
_entity.id
_entity.type
_entity.pdbx_description
1 polymer ?
#
loop_
_entity_poly.entity_id
_entity_poly.type
_entity_poly.pdbx_seq_one_letter_code
_entity_poly.pdbx_strand_id
1 'polypeptide(L)'
;MSTVGAVLLAGFLAALVIGPIVLVLANTTSSSRTGFSLRSPAVVIATVTVCGAVGATAAYRWNPVMLLASLPLLVLAGPAALVDLREHRLPTVLTLPFTGAGVVLAGLPALVSGQPAPAVHAVIAAVVVGVLMLVLGLLGGPGLGDVKFAPGLAAYLAAAGWTTLVTGLLAWSLLIAVSVVINRLAGARAMDITPYGPALLLGTWLALLIA
;
A
#
# COMPACT_ATOMS: atom_id res chain seq x y z
N MET A 1 -15.71 6.51 -26.24
CA MET A 1 -14.26 6.47 -25.93
C MET A 1 -13.77 5.05 -26.15
N SER A 2 -12.64 4.86 -26.84
CA SER A 2 -11.99 3.54 -26.89
C SER A 2 -11.54 3.13 -25.49
N THR A 3 -11.52 1.82 -25.20
CA THR A 3 -11.01 1.26 -23.93
C THR A 3 -9.62 1.78 -23.61
N VAL A 4 -8.76 1.93 -24.62
CA VAL A 4 -7.43 2.55 -24.51
C VAL A 4 -7.51 4.02 -24.04
N GLY A 5 -8.43 4.81 -24.60
CA GLY A 5 -8.60 6.21 -24.21
C GLY A 5 -9.03 6.38 -22.76
N ALA A 6 -9.91 5.51 -22.26
CA ALA A 6 -10.35 5.54 -20.86
C ALA A 6 -9.22 5.20 -19.88
N VAL A 7 -8.38 4.22 -20.24
CA VAL A 7 -7.22 3.79 -19.44
C VAL A 7 -6.17 4.89 -19.35
N LEU A 8 -5.82 5.50 -20.48
CA LEU A 8 -4.87 6.61 -20.52
C LEU A 8 -5.40 7.82 -19.75
N LEU A 9 -6.69 8.13 -19.88
CA LEU A 9 -7.31 9.22 -19.14
C LEU A 9 -7.30 8.97 -17.63
N ALA A 10 -7.67 7.76 -17.18
CA ALA A 10 -7.67 7.42 -15.75
C ALA A 10 -6.26 7.46 -15.16
N GLY A 11 -5.26 6.94 -15.88
CA GLY A 11 -3.86 7.06 -15.48
C GLY A 11 -3.39 8.52 -15.40
N PHE A 12 -3.73 9.33 -16.40
CA PHE A 12 -3.39 10.75 -16.40
C PHE A 12 -4.05 11.51 -15.25
N LEU A 13 -5.34 11.28 -15.00
CA LEU A 13 -6.05 11.91 -13.89
C LEU A 13 -5.50 11.49 -12.53
N ALA A 14 -5.17 10.20 -12.35
CA ALA A 14 -4.52 9.71 -11.13
C ALA A 14 -3.15 10.37 -10.93
N ALA A 15 -2.34 10.48 -11.99
CA ALA A 15 -1.05 11.15 -11.96
C ALA A 15 -1.18 12.63 -11.56
N LEU A 16 -2.13 13.35 -12.18
CA LEU A 16 -2.33 14.79 -12.00
C LEU A 16 -2.92 15.15 -10.63
N VAL A 17 -3.90 14.37 -10.16
CA VAL A 17 -4.65 14.68 -8.94
C VAL A 17 -4.02 14.01 -7.72
N ILE A 18 -3.72 12.71 -7.81
CA ILE A 18 -3.29 11.93 -6.65
C ILE A 18 -1.79 12.14 -6.38
N GLY A 19 -0.96 12.26 -7.41
CA GLY A 19 0.48 12.49 -7.26
C GLY A 19 0.83 13.68 -6.34
N PRO A 20 0.28 14.88 -6.56
CA PRO A 20 0.49 16.02 -5.67
C PRO A 20 -0.04 15.79 -4.26
N ILE A 21 -1.19 15.12 -4.10
CA ILE A 21 -1.77 14.80 -2.79
C ILE A 21 -0.82 13.90 -1.99
N VAL A 22 -0.27 12.86 -2.62
CA VAL A 22 0.71 11.96 -1.99
C VAL A 22 1.92 12.74 -1.50
N LEU A 23 2.48 13.62 -2.33
CA LEU A 23 3.65 14.42 -1.96
C LEU A 23 3.35 15.42 -0.83
N VAL A 24 2.18 16.07 -0.87
CA VAL A 24 1.76 17.00 0.19
C VAL A 24 1.57 16.27 1.51
N LEU A 25 0.83 15.15 1.52
CA LEU A 25 0.58 14.37 2.73
C LEU A 25 1.87 13.77 3.30
N ALA A 26 2.77 13.27 2.45
CA ALA A 26 4.08 12.81 2.89
C ALA A 26 4.89 13.94 3.51
N ASN A 27 4.87 15.13 2.90
CA ASN A 27 5.63 16.29 3.40
C ASN A 27 5.05 16.88 4.69
N THR A 28 3.74 16.86 4.90
CA THR A 28 3.12 17.34 6.14
C THR A 28 3.28 16.35 7.29
N THR A 29 3.39 15.06 6.99
CA THR A 29 3.50 14.00 8.00
C THR A 29 4.96 13.70 8.36
N SER A 30 5.89 14.05 7.48
CA SER A 30 7.34 13.92 7.69
C SER A 30 7.82 14.88 8.79
N SER A 31 8.47 14.33 9.81
CA SER A 31 9.04 15.06 10.94
C SER A 31 10.52 15.39 10.76
N SER A 32 11.24 14.63 9.92
CA SER A 32 12.65 14.85 9.66
C SER A 32 12.90 15.64 8.38
N ARG A 33 13.89 16.55 8.42
CA ARG A 33 14.46 17.18 7.23
C ARG A 33 15.66 16.43 6.66
N THR A 34 16.18 15.44 7.39
CA THR A 34 17.28 14.59 6.90
C THR A 34 16.72 13.52 5.96
N GLY A 35 17.50 13.14 4.93
CA GLY A 35 17.05 12.25 3.85
C GLY A 35 16.81 12.98 2.52
N PHE A 36 16.25 12.27 1.53
CA PHE A 36 15.98 12.85 0.21
C PHE A 36 14.86 13.89 0.26
N SER A 37 14.93 14.89 -0.62
CA SER A 37 13.90 15.92 -0.69
C SER A 37 12.65 15.39 -1.39
N LEU A 38 11.51 15.41 -0.70
CA LEU A 38 10.19 15.09 -1.27
C LEU A 38 9.78 16.06 -2.39
N ARG A 39 10.45 17.21 -2.48
CA ARG A 39 10.26 18.21 -3.54
C ARG A 39 11.25 18.05 -4.70
N SER A 40 12.17 17.08 -4.62
CA SER A 40 13.11 16.86 -5.71
C SER A 40 12.36 16.41 -6.97
N PRO A 41 12.77 16.88 -8.16
CA PRO A 41 12.08 16.53 -9.40
C PRO A 41 12.04 15.03 -9.63
N ALA A 42 13.08 14.29 -9.24
CA ALA A 42 13.12 12.84 -9.34
C ALA A 42 12.01 12.16 -8.52
N VAL A 43 11.80 12.57 -7.26
CA VAL A 43 10.75 11.99 -6.39
C VAL A 43 9.36 12.38 -6.87
N VAL A 44 9.20 13.62 -7.34
CA VAL A 44 7.93 14.09 -7.93
C VAL A 44 7.59 13.24 -9.15
N ILE A 45 8.52 13.09 -10.09
CA ILE A 45 8.35 12.29 -11.30
C ILE A 45 8.02 10.84 -10.91
N ALA A 46 8.82 10.20 -10.06
CA ALA A 46 8.59 8.82 -9.64
C ALA A 46 7.20 8.63 -9.02
N THR A 47 6.79 9.53 -8.12
CA THR A 47 5.48 9.44 -7.44
C THR A 47 4.34 9.61 -8.42
N VAL A 48 4.42 10.60 -9.31
CA VAL A 48 3.42 10.87 -10.34
C VAL A 48 3.32 9.70 -11.32
N THR A 49 4.45 9.14 -11.76
CA THR A 49 4.49 7.96 -12.63
C THR A 49 3.86 6.74 -11.97
N VAL A 50 4.17 6.48 -10.70
CA VAL A 50 3.56 5.36 -9.95
C VAL A 50 2.05 5.56 -9.80
N CYS A 51 1.60 6.76 -9.42
CA CYS A 51 0.17 7.07 -9.32
C CYS A 51 -0.55 6.87 -10.67
N GLY A 52 0.08 7.32 -11.76
CA GLY A 52 -0.46 7.13 -13.10
C GLY A 52 -0.53 5.68 -13.54
N ALA A 53 0.51 4.89 -13.26
CA ALA A 53 0.54 3.46 -13.57
C ALA A 53 -0.54 2.69 -12.78
N VAL A 54 -0.70 2.99 -11.49
CA VAL A 54 -1.76 2.41 -10.64
C VAL A 54 -3.14 2.79 -11.18
N GLY A 55 -3.38 4.07 -11.49
CA GLY A 55 -4.66 4.52 -12.06
C GLY A 55 -4.98 3.90 -13.42
N ALA A 56 -3.98 3.77 -14.30
CA ALA A 56 -4.15 3.13 -15.61
C ALA A 56 -4.45 1.64 -15.47
N THR A 57 -3.72 0.92 -14.63
CA THR A 57 -3.92 -0.52 -14.43
C THR A 57 -5.24 -0.82 -13.71
N ALA A 58 -5.68 0.03 -12.78
CA ALA A 58 -7.01 -0.01 -12.17
C ALA A 58 -8.12 0.12 -13.22
N ALA A 59 -7.99 1.10 -14.11
CA ALA A 59 -8.96 1.35 -15.17
C ALA A 59 -8.95 0.29 -16.27
N TYR A 60 -7.79 -0.32 -16.57
CA TYR A 60 -7.67 -1.34 -17.61
C TYR A 60 -8.53 -2.57 -17.35
N ARG A 61 -8.62 -2.99 -16.07
CA ARG A 61 -9.45 -4.13 -15.70
C ARG A 61 -10.95 -3.82 -15.63
N TRP A 62 -11.35 -2.55 -15.76
CA TRP A 62 -12.74 -2.09 -15.65
C TRP A 62 -13.48 -2.69 -14.43
N ASN A 63 -12.75 -2.95 -13.35
CA ASN A 63 -13.30 -3.54 -12.15
C ASN A 63 -13.53 -2.43 -11.11
N PRO A 64 -14.79 -2.11 -10.77
CA PRO A 64 -15.11 -1.03 -9.85
C PRO A 64 -14.50 -1.23 -8.46
N VAL A 65 -14.33 -2.48 -8.02
CA VAL A 65 -13.68 -2.81 -6.75
C VAL A 65 -12.21 -2.40 -6.77
N MET A 66 -11.51 -2.65 -7.88
CA MET A 66 -10.10 -2.31 -8.04
C MET A 66 -9.89 -0.79 -8.15
N LEU A 67 -10.80 -0.08 -8.83
CA LEU A 67 -10.83 1.38 -8.83
C LEU A 67 -11.04 1.94 -7.43
N LEU A 68 -12.00 1.41 -6.67
CA LEU A 68 -12.34 1.91 -5.34
C LEU A 68 -11.22 1.61 -4.33
N ALA A 69 -10.56 0.46 -4.43
CA ALA A 69 -9.40 0.09 -3.62
C ALA A 69 -8.14 0.91 -3.95
N SER A 70 -7.98 1.36 -5.21
CA SER A 70 -6.81 2.13 -5.63
C SER A 70 -6.69 3.49 -4.93
N LEU A 71 -7.82 4.12 -4.58
CA LEU A 71 -7.85 5.42 -3.91
C LEU A 71 -7.16 5.43 -2.54
N PRO A 72 -7.58 4.62 -1.55
CA PRO A 72 -6.91 4.59 -0.24
C PRO A 72 -5.47 4.03 -0.34
N LEU A 73 -5.19 3.12 -1.27
CA LEU A 73 -3.83 2.63 -1.53
C LEU A 73 -2.90 3.75 -2.01
N LEU A 74 -3.37 4.64 -2.87
CA LEU A 74 -2.57 5.77 -3.31
C LEU A 74 -2.52 6.89 -2.28
N VAL A 75 -3.67 7.33 -1.77
CA VAL A 75 -3.80 8.57 -0.96
C VAL A 75 -3.32 8.40 0.47
N LEU A 76 -3.43 7.20 1.06
CA LEU A 76 -3.04 6.96 2.46
C LEU A 76 -1.78 6.10 2.53
N ALA A 77 -1.77 4.96 1.84
CA ALA A 77 -0.64 4.05 1.88
C ALA A 77 0.58 4.55 1.10
N GLY A 78 0.38 5.24 -0.03
CA GLY A 78 1.45 5.89 -0.81
C GLY A 78 2.30 6.87 0.02
N PRO A 79 1.70 7.90 0.66
CA PRO A 79 2.47 8.82 1.50
C PRO A 79 3.05 8.14 2.73
N ALA A 80 2.36 7.16 3.32
CA ALA A 80 2.91 6.38 4.42
C ALA A 80 4.19 5.63 4.01
N ALA A 81 4.21 5.01 2.82
CA ALA A 81 5.39 4.34 2.27
C ALA A 81 6.53 5.34 1.96
N LEU A 82 6.20 6.56 1.52
CA LEU A 82 7.21 7.58 1.23
C LEU A 82 7.84 8.16 2.51
N VAL A 83 7.03 8.34 3.57
CA VAL A 83 7.53 8.71 4.90
C VAL A 83 8.35 7.56 5.49
N ASP A 84 7.94 6.31 5.29
CA ASP A 84 8.70 5.14 5.72
C ASP A 84 10.08 5.06 5.04
N LEU A 85 10.16 5.31 3.74
CA LEU A 85 11.45 5.41 3.03
C LEU A 85 12.36 6.52 3.54
N ARG A 86 11.77 7.64 3.98
CA ARG A 86 12.53 8.83 4.39
C ARG A 86 12.99 8.74 5.84
N GLU A 87 12.14 8.20 6.71
CA GLU A 87 12.29 8.28 8.17
C GLU A 87 12.36 6.92 8.85
N HIS A 88 12.25 5.82 8.10
CA HIS A 88 12.14 4.46 8.64
C HIS A 88 11.03 4.34 9.68
N ARG A 89 9.94 5.07 9.43
CA ARG A 89 8.81 5.21 10.33
C ARG A 89 7.52 5.28 9.54
N LEU A 90 6.57 4.42 9.92
CA LEU A 90 5.21 4.48 9.43
C LEU A 90 4.33 5.37 10.33
N PRO A 91 3.79 6.49 9.81
CA PRO A 91 2.98 7.41 10.60
C PRO A 91 1.58 6.85 10.88
N THR A 92 1.24 6.73 12.17
CA THR A 92 -0.09 6.22 12.60
C THR A 92 -1.26 7.05 12.06
N VAL A 93 -1.04 8.35 11.83
CA VAL A 93 -2.05 9.27 11.28
C VAL A 93 -2.51 8.86 9.87
N LEU A 94 -1.69 8.11 9.12
CA LEU A 94 -2.04 7.58 7.80
C LEU A 94 -2.42 6.09 7.85
N THR A 95 -1.73 5.29 8.67
CA THR A 95 -1.97 3.83 8.71
C THR A 95 -3.28 3.45 9.39
N LEU A 96 -3.73 4.21 10.39
CA LEU A 96 -5.01 3.98 11.07
C LEU A 96 -6.22 4.24 10.14
N PRO A 97 -6.36 5.42 9.49
CA PRO A 97 -7.46 5.62 8.56
C PRO A 97 -7.38 4.70 7.35
N PHE A 98 -6.18 4.29 6.92
CA PHE A 98 -6.03 3.31 5.85
C PHE A 98 -6.64 1.94 6.20
N THR A 99 -6.35 1.46 7.41
CA THR A 99 -6.92 0.20 7.90
C THR A 99 -8.43 0.29 8.07
N GLY A 100 -8.92 1.42 8.61
CA GLY A 100 -10.36 1.70 8.69
C GLY A 100 -11.03 1.70 7.31
N ALA A 101 -10.43 2.36 6.33
CA ALA A 101 -10.93 2.38 4.95
C ALA A 101 -10.99 0.96 4.35
N GLY A 102 -9.99 0.12 4.60
CA GLY A 102 -9.98 -1.27 4.12
C GLY A 102 -11.13 -2.10 4.67
N VAL A 103 -11.40 -1.98 5.97
CA VAL A 103 -12.53 -2.67 6.61
C VAL A 103 -13.87 -2.16 6.07
N VAL A 104 -14.03 -0.84 5.93
CA VAL A 104 -15.26 -0.24 5.38
C VAL A 104 -15.50 -0.69 3.94
N LEU A 105 -14.46 -0.63 3.10
CA LEU A 105 -14.55 -1.03 1.70
C LEU A 105 -14.85 -2.53 1.54
N ALA A 106 -14.29 -3.38 2.40
CA ALA A 106 -14.61 -4.81 2.41
C ALA A 106 -16.06 -5.09 2.86
N GLY A 107 -16.67 -4.19 3.63
CA GLY A 107 -18.08 -4.27 4.01
C GLY A 107 -19.08 -3.86 2.93
N LEU A 108 -18.65 -3.07 1.92
CA LEU A 108 -19.54 -2.58 0.87
C LEU A 108 -20.23 -3.69 0.05
N PRO A 109 -19.56 -4.78 -0.38
CA PRO A 109 -20.22 -5.88 -1.09
C PRO A 109 -21.36 -6.53 -0.30
N ALA A 110 -21.25 -6.58 1.03
CA ALA A 110 -22.30 -7.10 1.89
C ALA A 110 -23.54 -6.21 1.88
N LEU A 111 -23.34 -4.88 1.86
CA LEU A 111 -24.43 -3.89 1.86
C LEU A 111 -25.09 -3.74 0.48
N VAL A 112 -24.31 -3.77 -0.60
CA VAL A 112 -24.80 -3.49 -1.95
C VAL A 112 -25.33 -4.76 -2.63
N SER A 113 -24.66 -5.89 -2.45
CA SER A 113 -24.94 -7.13 -3.20
C SER A 113 -25.39 -8.28 -2.31
N GLY A 114 -25.54 -8.06 -0.99
CA GLY A 114 -25.94 -9.09 -0.04
C GLY A 114 -24.91 -10.21 0.14
N GLN A 115 -23.66 -10.00 -0.28
CA GLN A 115 -22.59 -11.00 -0.21
C GLN A 115 -21.66 -10.70 0.97
N PRO A 116 -21.81 -11.38 2.12
CA PRO A 116 -21.00 -11.10 3.31
C PRO A 116 -19.59 -11.70 3.25
N ALA A 117 -19.34 -12.66 2.36
CA ALA A 117 -18.09 -13.40 2.32
C ALA A 117 -16.83 -12.51 2.21
N PRO A 118 -16.77 -11.48 1.31
CA PRO A 118 -15.62 -10.58 1.23
C PRO A 118 -15.35 -9.81 2.53
N ALA A 119 -16.42 -9.37 3.22
CA ALA A 119 -16.31 -8.67 4.49
C ALA A 119 -15.75 -9.58 5.59
N VAL A 120 -16.24 -10.82 5.64
CA VAL A 120 -15.76 -11.83 6.61
C VAL A 120 -14.30 -12.19 6.33
N HIS A 121 -13.92 -12.43 5.08
CA HIS A 121 -12.53 -12.72 4.70
C HIS A 121 -11.60 -11.57 5.09
N ALA A 122 -12.00 -10.33 4.83
CA ALA A 122 -11.22 -9.14 5.17
C ALA A 122 -11.00 -9.00 6.68
N VAL A 123 -12.05 -9.20 7.49
CA VAL A 123 -11.93 -9.15 8.95
C VAL A 123 -11.03 -10.27 9.48
N ILE A 124 -11.23 -11.51 9.01
CA ILE A 124 -10.40 -12.64 9.41
C ILE A 124 -8.94 -12.39 9.05
N ALA A 125 -8.65 -11.97 7.82
CA ALA A 125 -7.30 -11.72 7.37
C ALA A 125 -6.65 -10.55 8.13
N ALA A 126 -7.37 -9.46 8.38
CA ALA A 126 -6.88 -8.33 9.16
C ALA A 126 -6.50 -8.77 10.59
N VAL A 127 -7.34 -9.57 11.25
CA VAL A 127 -7.06 -10.08 12.60
C VAL A 127 -5.87 -11.02 12.58
N VAL A 128 -5.85 -12.02 11.69
CA VAL A 128 -4.77 -13.01 11.62
C VAL A 128 -3.42 -12.36 11.30
N VAL A 129 -3.37 -11.50 10.28
CA VAL A 129 -2.14 -10.79 9.90
C VAL A 129 -1.73 -9.77 10.97
N GLY A 130 -2.69 -9.12 11.62
CA GLY A 130 -2.42 -8.21 12.74
C GLY A 130 -1.81 -8.91 13.94
N VAL A 131 -2.36 -10.06 14.33
CA VAL A 131 -1.79 -10.89 15.42
C VAL A 131 -0.40 -11.38 15.03
N LEU A 132 -0.22 -11.87 13.80
CA LEU A 132 1.10 -12.31 13.32
C LEU A 132 2.13 -11.19 13.37
N MET A 133 1.79 -10.00 12.86
CA MET A 133 2.69 -8.85 12.88
C MET A 133 2.96 -8.35 14.30
N LEU A 134 1.97 -8.41 15.19
CA LEU A 134 2.15 -8.07 16.60
C LEU A 134 3.15 -9.02 17.25
N VAL A 135 3.01 -10.33 17.04
CA VAL A 135 3.96 -11.34 17.56
C VAL A 135 5.35 -11.09 17.01
N LEU A 136 5.49 -10.87 15.71
CA LEU A 136 6.80 -10.55 15.10
C LEU A 136 7.39 -9.26 15.66
N GLY A 137 6.57 -8.23 15.89
CA GLY A 137 7.01 -6.97 16.49
C GLY A 137 7.48 -7.15 17.94
N LEU A 138 6.81 -8.00 18.73
CA LEU A 138 7.23 -8.34 20.10
C LEU A 138 8.55 -9.13 20.13
N LEU A 139 8.85 -9.89 19.08
CA LEU A 139 10.11 -10.61 18.90
C LEU A 139 11.26 -9.72 18.39
N GLY A 140 11.03 -8.41 18.24
CA GLY A 140 12.03 -7.45 17.77
C GLY A 140 12.16 -7.34 16.25
N GLY A 141 11.14 -7.80 15.51
CA GLY A 141 11.10 -7.71 14.05
C GLY A 141 10.57 -6.35 13.54
N PRO A 142 9.38 -6.31 12.93
CA PRO A 142 8.83 -5.10 12.30
C PRO A 142 8.48 -4.00 13.30
N GLY A 143 8.55 -2.74 12.86
CA GLY A 143 8.21 -1.59 13.68
C GLY A 143 6.72 -1.52 14.01
N LEU A 144 6.36 -0.86 15.10
CA LEU A 144 4.97 -0.78 15.58
C LEU A 144 4.00 -0.13 14.57
N GLY A 145 4.53 0.62 13.58
CA GLY A 145 3.77 1.17 12.47
C GLY A 145 3.39 0.14 11.41
N ASP A 146 4.27 -0.83 11.13
CA ASP A 146 4.01 -1.94 10.19
C ASP A 146 2.90 -2.85 10.71
N VAL A 147 2.90 -3.09 12.03
CA VAL A 147 1.88 -3.90 12.73
C VAL A 147 0.47 -3.36 12.51
N LYS A 148 0.33 -2.04 12.33
CA LYS A 148 -0.95 -1.38 12.06
C LYS A 148 -1.28 -1.29 10.58
N PHE A 149 -0.28 -1.29 9.72
CA PHE A 149 -0.43 -1.09 8.28
C PHE A 149 -0.78 -2.40 7.54
N ALA A 150 -0.08 -3.48 7.86
CA ALA A 150 -0.25 -4.78 7.23
C ALA A 150 -1.67 -5.37 7.37
N PRO A 151 -2.40 -5.23 8.50
CA PRO A 151 -3.79 -5.69 8.63
C PRO A 151 -4.72 -5.02 7.62
N GLY A 152 -4.54 -3.71 7.39
CA GLY A 152 -5.30 -2.97 6.39
C GLY A 152 -5.08 -3.54 5.00
N LEU A 153 -3.82 -3.75 4.61
CA LEU A 153 -3.49 -4.32 3.30
C LEU A 153 -4.02 -5.76 3.14
N ALA A 154 -3.92 -6.58 4.19
CA ALA A 154 -4.45 -7.93 4.21
C ALA A 154 -5.98 -7.95 4.03
N ALA A 155 -6.69 -6.97 4.60
CA ALA A 155 -8.12 -6.81 4.39
C ALA A 155 -8.47 -6.60 2.90
N TYR A 156 -7.73 -5.72 2.20
CA TYR A 156 -7.92 -5.50 0.76
C TYR A 156 -7.67 -6.78 -0.06
N LEU A 157 -6.60 -7.51 0.25
CA LEU A 157 -6.26 -8.73 -0.48
C LEU A 157 -7.30 -9.84 -0.24
N ALA A 158 -7.71 -10.06 1.01
CA ALA A 158 -8.67 -11.10 1.35
C ALA A 158 -10.09 -10.80 0.86
N ALA A 159 -10.47 -9.52 0.80
CA ALA A 159 -11.71 -9.10 0.15
C ALA A 159 -11.72 -9.46 -1.34
N ALA A 160 -10.56 -9.40 -2.02
CA ALA A 160 -10.40 -9.86 -3.40
C ALA A 160 -10.30 -11.41 -3.52
N GLY A 161 -10.03 -12.12 -2.42
CA GLY A 161 -10.04 -13.57 -2.34
C GLY A 161 -8.86 -14.14 -1.55
N TRP A 162 -9.01 -15.38 -1.07
CA TRP A 162 -7.95 -16.07 -0.31
C TRP A 162 -6.68 -16.29 -1.13
N THR A 163 -6.81 -16.62 -2.42
CA THR A 163 -5.67 -16.78 -3.32
C THR A 163 -4.89 -15.47 -3.43
N THR A 164 -5.60 -14.34 -3.54
CA THR A 164 -5.02 -12.99 -3.60
C THR A 164 -4.31 -12.60 -2.31
N LEU A 165 -4.85 -13.00 -1.15
CA LEU A 165 -4.17 -12.85 0.13
C LEU A 165 -2.85 -13.61 0.16
N VAL A 166 -2.85 -14.88 -0.22
CA VAL A 166 -1.63 -15.71 -0.20
C VAL A 166 -0.59 -15.19 -1.18
N THR A 167 -0.99 -14.81 -2.41
CA THR A 167 -0.05 -14.23 -3.38
C THR A 167 0.51 -12.90 -2.90
N GLY A 168 -0.30 -12.06 -2.25
CA GLY A 168 0.16 -10.82 -1.63
C GLY A 168 1.16 -11.04 -0.50
N LEU A 169 0.89 -11.98 0.42
CA LEU A 169 1.81 -12.32 1.51
C LEU A 169 3.16 -12.84 0.99
N LEU A 170 3.13 -13.66 -0.06
CA LEU A 170 4.35 -14.12 -0.74
C LEU A 170 5.10 -12.97 -1.41
N ALA A 171 4.39 -12.07 -2.11
CA ALA A 171 4.98 -10.90 -2.73
C ALA A 171 5.61 -9.96 -1.70
N TRP A 172 4.95 -9.72 -0.56
CA TRP A 172 5.51 -8.96 0.56
C TRP A 172 6.81 -9.59 1.03
N SER A 173 6.79 -10.88 1.35
CA SER A 173 7.95 -11.60 1.88
C SER A 173 9.14 -11.54 0.92
N LEU A 174 8.89 -11.73 -0.39
CA LEU A 174 9.91 -11.67 -1.41
C LEU A 174 10.49 -10.27 -1.57
N LEU A 175 9.64 -9.25 -1.69
CA LEU A 175 10.07 -7.86 -1.86
C LEU A 175 10.87 -7.36 -0.65
N ILE A 176 10.42 -7.71 0.55
CA ILE A 176 11.13 -7.42 1.80
C ILE A 176 12.51 -8.08 1.80
N ALA A 177 12.60 -9.38 1.45
CA ALA A 177 13.87 -10.09 1.38
C ALA A 177 14.83 -9.45 0.37
N VAL A 178 14.33 -9.07 -0.81
CA VAL A 178 15.11 -8.37 -1.84
C VAL A 178 15.60 -7.01 -1.33
N SER A 179 14.74 -6.21 -0.70
CA SER A 179 15.12 -4.92 -0.10
C SER A 179 16.23 -5.08 0.94
N VAL A 180 16.12 -6.08 1.81
CA VAL A 180 17.16 -6.40 2.80
C VAL A 180 18.47 -6.78 2.11
N VAL A 181 18.45 -7.66 1.10
CA VAL A 181 19.66 -8.08 0.37
C VAL A 181 20.31 -6.88 -0.32
N ILE A 182 19.55 -6.03 -1.00
CA ILE A 182 20.07 -4.82 -1.66
C ILE A 182 20.74 -3.89 -0.63
N ASN A 183 20.08 -3.64 0.50
CA ASN A 183 20.64 -2.79 1.56
C ASN A 183 21.94 -3.37 2.12
N ARG A 184 22.01 -4.70 2.31
CA ARG A 184 23.23 -5.39 2.77
C ARG A 184 24.36 -5.27 1.75
N LEU A 185 24.08 -5.44 0.47
CA LEU A 185 25.06 -5.28 -0.60
C LEU A 185 25.54 -3.83 -0.75
N ALA A 186 24.67 -2.86 -0.44
CA ALA A 186 25.01 -1.43 -0.40
C ALA A 186 25.81 -1.03 0.86
N GLY A 187 26.14 -1.96 1.74
CA GLY A 187 26.96 -1.72 2.94
C GLY A 187 26.18 -1.24 4.17
N ALA A 188 24.84 -1.31 4.14
CA ALA A 188 24.02 -0.98 5.31
C ALA A 188 24.28 -1.99 6.44
N ARG A 189 24.40 -1.50 7.67
CA ARG A 189 24.64 -2.35 8.85
C ARG A 189 23.37 -3.15 9.16
N ALA A 190 23.55 -4.27 9.87
CA ALA A 190 22.45 -5.12 10.30
C ALA A 190 21.36 -4.40 11.11
N MET A 191 21.73 -3.28 11.71
CA MET A 191 20.90 -2.45 12.57
C MET A 191 20.21 -1.30 11.81
N ASP A 192 20.47 -1.13 10.51
CA ASP A 192 19.78 -0.13 9.70
C ASP A 192 18.37 -0.65 9.40
N ILE A 193 17.38 0.03 9.98
CA ILE A 193 15.96 -0.33 9.91
C ILE A 193 15.54 -0.31 8.43
N THR A 194 15.23 -1.46 7.84
CA THR A 194 14.78 -1.50 6.44
C THR A 194 13.32 -1.07 6.37
N PRO A 195 12.95 -0.09 5.52
CA PRO A 195 11.57 0.36 5.40
C PRO A 195 10.72 -0.72 4.71
N TYR A 196 9.70 -1.23 5.40
CA TYR A 196 8.84 -2.30 4.92
C TYR A 196 7.64 -1.78 4.12
N GLY A 197 7.19 -0.54 4.38
CA GLY A 197 5.99 0.07 3.80
C GLY A 197 5.92 0.00 2.26
N PRO A 198 6.99 0.35 1.52
CA PRO A 198 7.01 0.26 0.05
C PRO A 198 6.86 -1.17 -0.48
N ALA A 199 7.53 -2.13 0.15
CA ALA A 199 7.46 -3.55 -0.24
C ALA A 199 6.06 -4.12 0.01
N LEU A 200 5.46 -3.78 1.14
CA LEU A 200 4.08 -4.15 1.49
C LEU A 200 3.08 -3.54 0.50
N LEU A 201 3.20 -2.25 0.17
CA LEU A 201 2.31 -1.58 -0.77
C LEU A 201 2.44 -2.15 -2.19
N LEU A 202 3.68 -2.31 -2.67
CA LEU A 202 3.95 -2.82 -4.01
C LEU A 202 3.46 -4.25 -4.16
N GLY A 203 3.75 -5.14 -3.21
CA GLY A 203 3.29 -6.52 -3.26
C GLY A 203 1.77 -6.65 -3.17
N THR A 204 1.11 -5.75 -2.42
CA THR A 204 -0.36 -5.68 -2.39
C THR A 204 -0.91 -5.31 -3.76
N TRP A 205 -0.36 -4.28 -4.40
CA TRP A 205 -0.82 -3.86 -5.73
C TRP A 205 -0.60 -4.95 -6.76
N LEU A 206 0.58 -5.58 -6.78
CA LEU A 206 0.87 -6.67 -7.71
C LEU A 206 -0.08 -7.87 -7.55
N ALA A 207 -0.39 -8.26 -6.31
CA ALA A 207 -1.34 -9.35 -6.07
C ALA A 207 -2.76 -9.02 -6.58
N LEU A 208 -3.24 -7.80 -6.33
CA LEU A 208 -4.53 -7.33 -6.84
C LEU A 208 -4.57 -7.26 -8.37
N LEU A 209 -3.46 -6.95 -9.02
CA LEU A 209 -3.37 -6.93 -10.48
C LEU A 209 -3.41 -8.31 -11.12
N ILE A 210 -2.99 -9.35 -10.40
CA ILE A 210 -2.95 -10.73 -10.91
C ILE A 210 -4.27 -11.46 -10.66
N ALA A 211 -4.97 -11.15 -9.57
CA ALA A 211 -6.21 -11.78 -9.12
C ALA A 211 -7.40 -11.60 -10.08
#